data_AF-A0A7C2Q898-F1
#
_entry.id   AF-A0A7C2Q898-F1
#
_cell.length_a   1.000
_cell.length_b   1.000
_cell.length_c   1.000
_cell.angle_alpha   90.00
_cell.angle_beta   90.00
_cell.angle_gamma   90.00
#
_symmetry.space_group_name_H-M   'P 1'
#
loop_
_entity.id
_entity.type
_entity.pdbx_description
1 polymer ?
#
loop_
_entity_poly.entity_id
_entity_poly.type
_entity_poly.pdbx_seq_one_letter_code
_entity_poly.pdbx_strand_id
1 'polypeptide(L)'
;MNRLTVIVLILVFAGGIAIFKLATYDPMSNQTMPDLSDIDSWQPTTAEIQQQIDTQAAVFEQKRQYGRLLRSRYRSKDMPVNLHVDERGTFYLECAATIPTWDKALIAHQVWREIRTLFGESPHVIIYESYIGTPSRRVGEARVDAKNPELPEVVFDTGWHLRRKPQRTDFLTRLR
;
A
#
# COMPACT_ATOMS: atom_id res chain seq x y z
N MET A 1 14.38 49.14 5.12
CA MET A 1 14.89 47.80 5.50
C MET A 1 15.75 47.29 4.35
N ASN A 2 17.06 47.10 4.55
CA ASN A 2 17.98 46.81 3.44
C ASN A 2 17.83 45.36 2.98
N ARG A 3 17.92 45.13 1.66
CA ARG A 3 17.84 43.78 1.05
C ARG A 3 18.81 42.77 1.69
N LEU A 4 19.96 43.27 2.13
CA LEU A 4 21.00 42.49 2.83
C LEU A 4 20.51 41.93 4.18
N THR A 5 19.69 42.68 4.90
CA THR A 5 19.14 42.27 6.21
C THR A 5 18.14 41.12 6.05
N VAL A 6 17.36 41.11 4.96
CA VAL A 6 16.38 40.05 4.64
C VAL A 6 17.09 38.75 4.26
N ILE A 7 18.16 38.83 3.46
CA ILE A 7 18.92 37.64 3.03
C ILE A 7 19.61 36.95 4.21
N VAL A 8 20.20 37.73 5.13
CA VAL A 8 20.84 37.19 6.34
C VAL A 8 19.82 36.49 7.24
N LEU A 9 18.63 37.09 7.42
CA LEU A 9 17.54 36.47 8.19
C LEU A 9 17.10 35.13 7.59
N ILE A 10 16.92 35.05 6.27
CA ILE A 10 16.55 33.81 5.58
C ILE A 10 17.61 32.72 5.77
N LEU A 11 18.90 33.06 5.65
CA LEU A 11 19.99 32.10 5.83
C LEU A 11 20.07 31.57 7.26
N VAL A 12 19.90 32.44 8.25
CA VAL A 12 19.87 32.02 9.67
C VAL A 12 18.65 31.14 9.95
N PHE A 13 17.49 31.48 9.38
CA PHE A 13 16.28 30.69 9.56
C PHE A 13 16.39 29.30 8.89
N ALA A 14 16.88 29.25 7.65
CA ALA A 14 17.10 28.00 6.93
C ALA A 14 18.16 27.13 7.60
N GLY A 15 19.27 27.72 8.03
CA GLY A 15 20.33 27.04 8.77
C GLY A 15 19.86 26.51 10.13
N GLY A 16 19.08 27.29 10.86
CA GLY A 16 18.47 26.89 12.13
C GLY A 16 17.51 25.71 11.97
N ILE A 17 16.66 25.72 10.94
CA ILE A 17 15.76 24.58 10.64
C ILE A 17 16.56 23.32 10.29
N ALA A 18 17.64 23.44 9.51
CA ALA A 18 18.47 22.30 9.13
C ALA A 18 19.16 21.67 10.35
N ILE A 19 19.76 22.49 11.22
CA ILE A 19 20.41 22.03 12.46
C ILE A 19 19.38 21.39 13.40
N PHE A 20 18.20 22.01 13.54
CA PHE A 20 17.13 21.47 14.37
C PHE A 20 16.69 20.09 13.88
N LYS A 21 16.46 19.91 12.57
CA LYS A 21 16.11 18.62 11.98
C LYS A 21 17.18 17.54 12.16
N LEU A 22 18.46 17.93 12.10
CA LEU A 22 19.59 17.03 12.36
C LEU A 22 19.69 16.65 13.85
N ALA A 23 19.46 17.60 14.75
CA ALA A 23 19.51 17.36 16.20
C ALA A 23 18.34 16.50 16.71
N THR A 24 17.17 16.61 16.06
CA THR A 24 16.00 15.77 16.35
C THR A 24 15.92 14.53 15.45
N TYR A 25 16.96 14.23 14.67
CA TYR A 25 17.00 13.03 13.84
C TYR A 25 17.24 11.82 14.74
N ASP A 26 16.20 11.03 14.95
CA ASP A 26 16.29 9.76 15.65
C ASP A 26 16.58 8.64 14.64
N PRO A 27 17.81 8.07 14.62
CA PRO A 27 18.15 6.98 13.69
C PRO A 27 17.38 5.68 13.97
N MET A 28 16.71 5.57 15.12
CA MET A 28 15.92 4.40 15.52
C MET A 28 14.43 4.55 15.14
N SER A 29 13.95 5.73 14.76
CA SER A 29 12.54 5.97 14.40
C SER A 29 12.06 5.10 13.23
N ASN A 30 13.00 4.66 12.39
CA ASN A 30 12.72 3.87 11.19
C ASN A 30 12.89 2.35 11.41
N GLN A 31 13.19 1.90 12.64
CA GLN A 31 13.45 0.49 12.93
C GLN A 31 12.20 -0.28 13.37
N THR A 32 11.12 0.42 13.73
CA THR A 32 9.88 -0.22 14.15
C THR A 32 8.87 -0.14 13.01
N MET A 33 8.35 -1.30 12.59
CA MET A 33 7.22 -1.29 11.66
C MET A 33 6.03 -0.60 12.31
N PRO A 34 5.22 0.15 11.53
CA PRO A 34 3.98 0.72 12.04
C PRO A 34 3.09 -0.38 12.62
N ASP A 35 2.49 -0.09 13.77
CA ASP A 35 1.49 -0.97 14.34
C ASP A 35 0.25 -0.99 13.44
N LEU A 36 -0.15 -2.17 12.97
CA LEU A 36 -1.31 -2.36 12.10
C LEU A 36 -2.60 -2.62 12.89
N SER A 37 -2.55 -2.59 14.22
CA SER A 37 -3.73 -2.80 15.07
C SER A 37 -4.83 -1.76 14.85
N ASP A 38 -4.46 -0.55 14.41
CA ASP A 38 -5.37 0.59 14.18
C ASP A 38 -5.50 0.97 12.69
N ILE A 39 -5.21 0.05 11.77
CA ILE A 39 -5.19 0.28 10.31
C ILE A 39 -6.48 0.92 9.77
N ASP A 40 -7.62 0.62 10.38
CA ASP A 40 -8.94 1.18 10.04
C ASP A 40 -9.03 2.70 10.26
N SER A 41 -8.19 3.24 11.16
CA SER A 41 -8.14 4.66 11.49
C SER A 41 -7.17 5.46 10.58
N TRP A 42 -6.40 4.77 9.75
CA TRP A 42 -5.38 5.42 8.92
C TRP A 42 -6.00 6.20 7.77
N GLN A 43 -5.51 7.42 7.61
CA GLN A 43 -6.04 8.40 6.65
C GLN A 43 -5.47 8.21 5.24
N PRO A 44 -6.29 8.29 4.17
CA PRO A 44 -7.76 8.43 4.20
C PRO A 44 -8.45 7.13 4.61
N THR A 45 -9.43 7.19 5.51
CA THR A 45 -10.28 6.04 5.91
C THR A 45 -11.14 5.55 4.75
N THR A 46 -11.76 4.37 4.86
CA THR A 46 -12.66 3.84 3.82
C THR A 46 -13.81 4.80 3.50
N ALA A 47 -14.38 5.46 4.51
CA ALA A 47 -15.44 6.45 4.31
C ALA A 47 -14.96 7.68 3.55
N GLU A 48 -13.76 8.19 3.87
CA GLU A 48 -13.17 9.33 3.15
C GLU A 48 -12.76 8.95 1.73
N ILE A 49 -12.28 7.72 1.52
CA ILE A 49 -12.03 7.19 0.18
C ILE A 49 -13.33 7.17 -0.63
N GLN A 50 -14.44 6.69 -0.06
CA GLN A 50 -15.73 6.65 -0.73
C GLN A 50 -16.19 8.04 -1.17
N GLN A 51 -15.89 9.07 -0.39
CA GLN A 51 -16.20 10.47 -0.72
C GLN A 51 -15.26 11.06 -1.79
N GLN A 52 -14.02 10.57 -1.89
CA GLN A 52 -13.02 11.06 -2.84
C GLN A 52 -13.07 10.36 -4.21
N ILE A 53 -13.69 9.18 -4.29
CA ILE A 53 -13.88 8.47 -5.56
C ILE A 53 -14.93 9.21 -6.39
N ASP A 54 -14.60 9.45 -7.65
CA ASP A 54 -15.52 10.02 -8.63
C ASP A 54 -16.54 8.96 -9.06
N THR A 55 -17.73 9.00 -8.46
CA THR A 55 -18.82 8.05 -8.74
C THR A 55 -19.38 8.16 -10.16
N GLN A 56 -19.08 9.23 -10.90
CA GLN A 56 -19.48 9.40 -12.29
C GLN A 56 -18.48 8.78 -13.28
N ALA A 57 -17.26 8.49 -12.83
CA ALA A 57 -16.25 7.82 -13.66
C ALA A 57 -16.61 6.36 -13.93
N ALA A 58 -16.00 5.78 -14.96
CA ALA A 58 -16.11 4.33 -15.21
C ALA A 58 -15.59 3.53 -14.01
N VAL A 59 -16.22 2.39 -13.70
CA VAL A 59 -15.88 1.54 -12.54
C VAL A 59 -14.39 1.21 -12.48
N PHE A 60 -13.75 0.92 -13.62
CA PHE A 60 -12.31 0.67 -13.68
C PHE A 60 -11.48 1.88 -13.19
N GLU A 61 -11.84 3.11 -13.59
CA GLU A 61 -11.17 4.31 -13.12
C GLU A 61 -11.43 4.58 -11.63
N GLN A 62 -12.62 4.26 -11.13
CA GLN A 62 -12.92 4.31 -9.68
C GLN A 62 -12.02 3.35 -8.89
N LYS A 63 -11.88 2.10 -9.34
CA LYS A 63 -10.96 1.11 -8.74
C LYS A 63 -9.50 1.58 -8.80
N ARG A 64 -9.10 2.25 -9.88
CA ARG A 64 -7.77 2.86 -10.03
C ARG A 64 -7.56 4.08 -9.11
N GLN A 65 -8.59 4.89 -8.88
CA GLN A 65 -8.58 5.96 -7.88
C GLN A 65 -8.39 5.39 -6.48
N TYR A 66 -9.15 4.34 -6.13
CA TYR A 66 -8.98 3.63 -4.86
C TYR A 66 -7.53 3.14 -4.67
N GLY A 67 -6.94 2.48 -5.66
CA GLY A 67 -5.54 2.03 -5.57
C GLY A 67 -4.54 3.16 -5.30
N ARG A 68 -4.78 4.36 -5.86
CA ARG A 68 -3.97 5.56 -5.59
C ARG A 68 -4.16 6.09 -4.16
N LEU A 69 -5.39 6.15 -3.68
CA LEU A 69 -5.71 6.62 -2.32
C LEU A 69 -5.16 5.67 -1.25
N LEU A 70 -5.33 4.36 -1.46
CA LEU A 70 -4.76 3.32 -0.61
C LEU A 70 -3.23 3.44 -0.55
N ARG A 71 -2.57 3.57 -1.70
CA ARG A 71 -1.11 3.79 -1.75
C ARG A 71 -0.68 5.02 -0.95
N SER A 72 -1.46 6.11 -1.03
CA SER A 72 -1.19 7.32 -0.25
C SER A 72 -1.30 7.05 1.25
N ARG A 73 -2.32 6.30 1.69
CA ARG A 73 -2.52 5.90 3.10
C ARG A 73 -1.28 5.21 3.67
N TYR A 74 -0.82 4.13 3.03
CA TYR A 74 0.33 3.36 3.53
C TYR A 74 1.65 4.13 3.44
N ARG A 75 1.83 4.95 2.40
CA ARG A 75 3.03 5.80 2.28
C ARG A 75 3.14 6.84 3.39
N SER A 76 2.02 7.34 3.92
CA SER A 76 2.04 8.27 5.06
C SER A 76 2.58 7.62 6.36
N LYS A 77 2.66 6.28 6.38
CA LYS A 77 3.18 5.46 7.48
C LYS A 77 4.51 4.79 7.12
N ASP A 78 5.20 5.27 6.09
CA ASP A 78 6.44 4.67 5.58
C ASP A 78 6.32 3.19 5.17
N MET A 79 5.10 2.74 4.84
CA MET A 79 4.84 1.39 4.34
C MET A 79 4.75 1.38 2.81
N PRO A 80 5.70 0.74 2.11
CA PRO A 80 5.64 0.57 0.67
C PRO A 80 4.61 -0.51 0.28
N VAL A 81 3.36 -0.06 0.14
CA VAL A 81 2.23 -0.84 -0.36
C VAL A 81 1.67 -0.15 -1.60
N ASN A 82 1.30 -0.94 -2.60
CA ASN A 82 0.74 -0.45 -3.85
C ASN A 82 -0.37 -1.39 -4.31
N LEU A 83 -1.42 -0.83 -4.90
CA LEU A 83 -2.55 -1.60 -5.39
C LEU A 83 -2.85 -1.20 -6.82
N HIS A 84 -2.85 -2.20 -7.70
CA HIS A 84 -3.21 -2.05 -9.11
C HIS A 84 -4.46 -2.85 -9.43
N VAL A 85 -5.14 -2.47 -10.50
CA VAL A 85 -6.29 -3.19 -11.04
C VAL A 85 -6.07 -3.37 -12.54
N ASP A 86 -6.34 -4.56 -13.07
CA ASP A 86 -6.36 -4.81 -14.51
C ASP A 86 -7.74 -4.54 -15.13
N GLU A 87 -7.82 -4.56 -16.46
CA GLU A 87 -9.07 -4.36 -17.19
C GLU A 87 -10.13 -5.42 -16.87
N ARG A 88 -9.72 -6.58 -16.32
CA ARG A 88 -10.62 -7.66 -15.89
C ARG A 88 -11.17 -7.44 -14.48
N GLY A 89 -10.71 -6.41 -13.77
CA GLY A 89 -11.12 -6.10 -12.40
C GLY A 89 -10.37 -6.89 -11.33
N THR A 90 -9.29 -7.57 -11.69
CA THR A 90 -8.41 -8.27 -10.74
C THR A 90 -7.52 -7.25 -10.04
N PHE A 91 -7.43 -7.36 -8.71
CA PHE A 91 -6.58 -6.48 -7.92
C PHE A 91 -5.22 -7.13 -7.66
N TYR A 92 -4.15 -6.35 -7.80
CA TYR A 92 -2.76 -6.75 -7.58
C TYR A 92 -2.20 -5.92 -6.44
N LEU A 93 -2.09 -6.53 -5.25
CA LEU A 93 -1.53 -5.93 -4.06
C LEU A 93 -0.03 -6.20 -4.01
N GLU A 94 0.79 -5.18 -4.26
CA GLU A 94 2.24 -5.26 -4.12
C GLU A 94 2.65 -4.71 -2.74
N CYS A 95 3.26 -5.56 -1.92
CA CYS A 95 3.88 -5.19 -0.64
C CYS A 95 5.40 -5.29 -0.77
N ALA A 96 6.18 -4.46 -0.08
CA ALA A 96 7.63 -4.73 -0.01
C ALA A 96 7.91 -6.10 0.65
N ALA A 97 8.94 -6.78 0.16
CA ALA A 97 9.37 -8.06 0.70
C ALA A 97 9.71 -7.98 2.21
N THR A 98 10.13 -6.82 2.72
CA THR A 98 10.47 -6.57 4.13
C THR A 98 9.26 -6.59 5.07
N ILE A 99 8.04 -6.40 4.56
CA ILE A 99 6.81 -6.49 5.35
C ILE A 99 6.59 -7.97 5.71
N PRO A 100 6.47 -8.36 6.98
CA PRO A 100 6.17 -9.73 7.40
C PRO A 100 4.90 -10.30 6.76
N THR A 101 4.86 -11.62 6.62
CA THR A 101 3.71 -12.32 6.01
C THR A 101 2.40 -12.06 6.75
N TRP A 102 2.44 -12.01 8.09
CA TRP A 102 1.25 -11.74 8.91
C TRP A 102 0.70 -10.33 8.66
N ASP A 103 1.56 -9.32 8.53
CA ASP A 103 1.18 -7.95 8.15
C ASP A 103 0.62 -7.87 6.74
N LYS A 104 1.24 -8.55 5.78
CA LYS A 104 0.69 -8.68 4.42
C LYS A 104 -0.71 -9.30 4.46
N ALA A 105 -0.96 -10.24 5.36
CA ALA A 105 -2.27 -10.87 5.54
C ALA A 105 -3.31 -9.86 6.04
N LEU A 106 -2.97 -9.08 7.06
CA LEU A 106 -3.83 -8.03 7.61
C LEU A 106 -4.15 -6.97 6.56
N ILE A 107 -3.14 -6.50 5.82
CA ILE A 107 -3.30 -5.55 4.72
C ILE A 107 -4.22 -6.14 3.64
N ALA A 108 -4.00 -7.38 3.23
CA ALA A 108 -4.82 -8.02 2.19
C ALA A 108 -6.28 -8.23 2.64
N HIS A 109 -6.48 -8.63 3.90
CA HIS A 109 -7.80 -8.76 4.52
C HIS A 109 -8.52 -7.40 4.53
N GLN A 110 -7.85 -6.34 4.93
CA GLN A 110 -8.39 -4.99 4.94
C GLN A 110 -8.76 -4.51 3.54
N VAL A 111 -7.82 -4.63 2.59
CA VAL A 111 -8.03 -4.24 1.20
C VAL A 111 -9.21 -4.97 0.58
N TRP A 112 -9.35 -6.27 0.83
CA TRP A 112 -10.47 -7.07 0.34
C TRP A 112 -11.81 -6.56 0.88
N ARG A 113 -11.90 -6.27 2.19
CA ARG A 113 -13.10 -5.72 2.82
C ARG A 113 -13.46 -4.36 2.25
N GLU A 114 -12.47 -3.48 2.11
CA GLU A 114 -12.69 -2.14 1.55
C GLU A 114 -13.18 -2.20 0.10
N ILE A 115 -12.59 -3.04 -0.74
CA ILE A 115 -13.04 -3.20 -2.14
C ILE A 115 -14.49 -3.68 -2.17
N ARG A 116 -14.85 -4.65 -1.32
CA ARG A 116 -16.23 -5.11 -1.21
C ARG A 116 -17.17 -4.00 -0.75
N THR A 117 -16.80 -3.23 0.26
CA THR A 117 -17.60 -2.11 0.77
C THR A 117 -17.79 -1.01 -0.28
N LEU A 118 -16.73 -0.70 -1.04
CA LEU A 118 -16.74 0.39 -2.01
C LEU A 118 -17.45 0.03 -3.32
N PHE A 119 -17.33 -1.23 -3.77
CA PHE A 119 -17.76 -1.63 -5.11
C PHE A 119 -18.83 -2.74 -5.12
N GLY A 120 -19.17 -3.32 -3.96
CA GLY A 120 -20.24 -4.33 -3.84
C GLY A 120 -19.92 -5.70 -4.42
N GLU A 121 -18.70 -5.93 -4.91
CA GLU A 121 -18.26 -7.19 -5.51
C GLU A 121 -17.52 -8.07 -4.50
N SER A 122 -17.40 -9.38 -4.77
CA SER A 122 -16.48 -10.28 -4.07
C SER A 122 -15.11 -10.22 -4.76
N PRO A 123 -14.13 -9.46 -4.24
CA PRO A 123 -12.92 -9.21 -4.99
C PRO A 123 -11.96 -10.40 -4.96
N HIS A 124 -11.16 -10.50 -6.01
CA HIS A 124 -9.98 -11.36 -6.02
C HIS A 124 -8.75 -10.47 -5.99
N VAL A 125 -7.97 -10.59 -4.91
CA VAL A 125 -6.75 -9.79 -4.69
C VAL A 125 -5.56 -10.73 -4.75
N ILE A 126 -4.67 -10.55 -5.71
CA ILE A 126 -3.43 -11.31 -5.81
C ILE A 126 -2.33 -10.55 -5.08
N ILE A 127 -1.64 -11.23 -4.17
CA ILE A 127 -0.60 -10.65 -3.33
C ILE A 127 0.76 -10.89 -3.96
N TYR A 128 1.52 -9.81 -4.13
CA TYR A 128 2.87 -9.78 -4.68
C TYR A 128 3.85 -9.17 -3.68
N GLU A 129 5.07 -9.69 -3.67
CA GLU A 129 6.22 -9.07 -3.04
C GLU A 129 7.01 -8.27 -4.07
N SER A 130 7.24 -7.01 -3.76
CA SER A 130 8.11 -6.12 -4.53
C SER A 130 9.52 -6.10 -3.95
N TYR A 131 10.49 -6.03 -4.86
CA TYR A 131 11.92 -6.05 -4.59
C TYR A 131 12.58 -4.90 -5.37
N ILE A 132 13.68 -4.37 -4.85
CA ILE A 132 14.42 -3.32 -5.56
C ILE A 132 15.07 -3.93 -6.82
N GLY A 133 14.74 -3.36 -7.99
CA GLY A 133 15.39 -3.72 -9.25
C GLY A 133 14.90 -5.02 -9.91
N THR A 134 13.92 -5.73 -9.34
CA THR A 134 13.35 -6.94 -9.96
C THR A 134 11.82 -6.88 -10.05
N PRO A 135 11.20 -7.65 -10.96
CA PRO A 135 9.74 -7.77 -11.01
C PRO A 135 9.19 -8.32 -9.69
N SER A 136 7.97 -7.87 -9.33
CA SER A 136 7.29 -8.33 -8.13
C SER A 136 6.89 -9.81 -8.27
N ARG A 137 7.02 -10.60 -7.22
CA ARG A 137 6.74 -12.05 -7.20
C ARG A 137 5.43 -12.34 -6.49
N ARG A 138 4.54 -13.13 -7.08
CA ARG A 138 3.31 -13.60 -6.45
C ARG A 138 3.66 -14.45 -5.24
N VAL A 139 3.00 -14.18 -4.12
CA VAL A 139 3.19 -14.90 -2.86
C VAL A 139 1.89 -15.36 -2.22
N GLY A 140 0.74 -14.92 -2.73
CA GLY A 140 -0.54 -15.32 -2.18
C GLY A 140 -1.71 -14.70 -2.90
N GLU A 141 -2.88 -14.87 -2.31
CA GLU A 141 -4.13 -14.26 -2.72
C GLU A 141 -5.07 -14.09 -1.52
N ALA A 142 -5.92 -13.06 -1.58
CA ALA A 142 -7.12 -12.96 -0.76
C ALA A 142 -8.33 -13.21 -1.66
N ARG A 143 -9.14 -14.18 -1.27
CA ARG A 143 -10.35 -14.63 -1.97
C ARG A 143 -11.50 -14.75 -0.98
N VAL A 144 -12.72 -14.87 -1.48
CA VAL A 144 -13.88 -15.12 -0.62
C VAL A 144 -13.70 -16.41 0.17
N ASP A 145 -13.99 -16.39 1.47
CA ASP A 145 -13.96 -17.59 2.30
C ASP A 145 -15.12 -18.53 1.95
N ALA A 146 -14.82 -19.82 1.82
CA ALA A 146 -15.80 -20.82 1.38
C ALA A 146 -16.89 -21.10 2.43
N LYS A 147 -16.63 -20.82 3.72
CA LYS A 147 -17.57 -21.05 4.83
C LYS A 147 -18.34 -19.78 5.18
N ASN A 148 -17.70 -18.62 5.06
CA ASN A 148 -18.31 -17.33 5.34
C ASN A 148 -18.02 -16.33 4.21
N PRO A 149 -18.97 -16.14 3.28
CA PRO A 149 -18.81 -15.20 2.17
C PRO A 149 -18.52 -13.77 2.62
N GLU A 150 -18.83 -13.37 3.86
CA GLU A 150 -18.59 -12.04 4.43
C GLU A 150 -17.11 -11.74 4.71
N LEU A 151 -16.26 -12.76 4.73
CA LEU A 151 -14.85 -12.65 5.09
C LEU A 151 -13.93 -13.14 3.96
N PRO A 152 -12.72 -12.56 3.84
CA PRO A 152 -11.71 -13.14 2.97
C PRO A 152 -10.96 -14.29 3.65
N GLU A 153 -10.69 -15.32 2.88
CA GLU A 153 -9.60 -16.26 3.14
C GLU A 153 -8.32 -15.69 2.50
N VAL A 154 -7.29 -15.44 3.32
CA VAL A 154 -5.97 -15.03 2.84
C VAL A 154 -5.04 -16.24 2.82
N VAL A 155 -4.62 -16.64 1.64
CA VAL A 155 -3.75 -17.82 1.44
C VAL A 155 -2.42 -17.35 0.88
N PHE A 156 -1.34 -17.68 1.60
CA PHE A 156 0.01 -17.51 1.07
C PHE A 156 0.46 -18.80 0.40
N ASP A 157 0.79 -18.68 -0.87
CA ASP A 157 1.49 -19.72 -1.60
C ASP A 157 2.97 -19.55 -1.24
N THR A 158 3.39 -20.16 -0.13
CA THR A 158 4.75 -19.95 0.40
C THR A 158 5.84 -20.40 -0.58
N GLY A 159 5.51 -21.12 -1.66
CA GLY A 159 6.48 -21.66 -2.64
C GLY A 159 7.44 -22.70 -2.07
N TRP A 160 7.63 -22.71 -0.74
CA TRP A 160 8.40 -23.67 0.03
C TRP A 160 7.81 -25.08 -0.09
N HIS A 161 6.48 -25.18 -0.20
CA HIS A 161 5.79 -26.45 -0.47
C HIS A 161 5.83 -26.87 -1.94
N LEU A 162 5.94 -25.92 -2.87
CA LEU A 162 5.87 -26.21 -4.30
C LEU A 162 7.13 -26.88 -4.86
N ARG A 163 8.27 -26.82 -4.12
CA ARG A 163 9.58 -27.39 -4.51
C ARG A 163 9.94 -27.16 -6.00
N ARG A 164 9.48 -26.05 -6.59
CA ARG A 164 9.68 -25.73 -8.01
C ARG A 164 10.41 -24.41 -8.16
N LYS A 165 11.20 -24.30 -9.22
CA LYS A 165 11.81 -23.02 -9.60
C LYS A 165 10.70 -22.01 -9.93
N PRO A 166 10.86 -20.72 -9.54
CA PRO A 166 9.93 -19.67 -9.94
C PRO A 166 9.73 -19.66 -11.45
N GLN A 167 8.48 -19.58 -11.88
CA GLN A 167 8.09 -19.50 -13.29
C GLN A 167 7.75 -18.06 -13.68
N ARG A 168 7.81 -17.75 -14.98
CA ARG A 168 7.52 -16.40 -15.48
C ARG A 168 6.13 -15.88 -15.06
N THR A 169 5.15 -16.77 -14.96
CA THR A 169 3.78 -16.49 -14.51
C THR A 169 3.68 -16.08 -13.05
N ASP A 170 4.70 -16.39 -12.24
CA ASP A 170 4.75 -16.01 -10.83
C ASP A 170 5.17 -14.55 -10.69
N PHE A 171 5.60 -13.87 -11.76
CA PHE A 171 6.05 -12.48 -11.70
C PHE A 171 5.00 -11.54 -12.28
N LEU A 172 4.80 -10.41 -11.61
CA LEU A 172 3.96 -9.34 -12.10
C LEU A 172 4.63 -8.72 -13.32
N THR A 173 4.09 -9.03 -14.50
CA THR A 173 4.57 -8.43 -15.73
C THR A 173 3.89 -7.07 -15.83
N ARG A 174 4.62 -5.98 -15.55
CA ARG A 174 4.09 -4.64 -15.79
C ARG A 174 3.88 -4.50 -17.30
N LEU A 175 2.61 -4.54 -17.74
CA LEU A 175 2.24 -4.02 -19.05
C LEU A 175 2.62 -2.53 -19.02
N ARG A 176 3.63 -2.17 -19.81
CA ARG A 176 4.02 -0.77 -20.03
C ARG A 176 2.93 -0.07 -20.83
#